data_AF-A0A392V4C3-F1
#
_entry.id   AF-A0A392V4C3-F1
#
_cell.length_a   1.000
_cell.length_b   1.000
_cell.length_c   1.000
_cell.angle_alpha   90.00
_cell.angle_beta   90.00
_cell.angle_gamma   90.00
#
_symmetry.space_group_name_H-M   'P 1'
#
loop_
_entity.id
_entity.type
_entity.pdbx_description
1 polymer ?
#
loop_
_entity_poly.entity_id
_entity_poly.type
_entity_poly.pdbx_seq_one_letter_code
_entity_poly.pdbx_strand_id
1 'polypeptide(L)' 'MRAHAERFGMPSPPKRIIATGGASANDSILSAIASIFGCDVYTVQRQ' A
#
# COMPACT_ATOMS: atom_id res chain seq x y z
N MET A 1 9.82 -1.67 -0.68
CA MET A 1 8.58 -0.85 -0.69
C MET A 1 8.86 0.58 -0.23
N ARG A 2 8.99 0.89 1.08
CA ARG A 2 9.18 2.26 1.59
C ARG A 2 10.35 3.03 0.97
N ALA A 3 11.57 2.48 1.02
CA ALA A 3 12.77 3.15 0.48
C ALA A 3 12.66 3.46 -1.02
N HIS A 4 11.95 2.61 -1.78
CA HIS A 4 11.69 2.88 -3.19
C HIS A 4 10.68 4.04 -3.34
N ALA A 5 9.57 4.01 -2.60
CA ALA A 5 8.55 5.04 -2.67
C ALA A 5 9.07 6.44 -2.26
N GLU A 6 9.87 6.52 -1.20
CA GLU A 6 10.47 7.79 -0.73
C GLU A 6 11.45 8.36 -1.76
N ARG A 7 12.23 7.51 -2.43
CA ARG A 7 13.13 7.92 -3.52
C ARG A 7 12.38 8.52 -4.71
N PHE A 8 11.12 8.14 -4.91
CA PHE A 8 10.24 8.67 -5.96
C PHE A 8 9.35 9.83 -5.47
N GLY A 9 9.59 10.37 -4.28
CA GLY A 9 8.89 11.56 -3.77
C GLY A 9 7.55 11.26 -3.09
N MET A 10 7.29 10.01 -2.69
CA MET A 10 6.13 9.72 -1.86
C MET A 10 6.30 10.36 -0.48
N PRO A 11 5.31 11.13 0.02
CA PRO A 11 5.35 11.68 1.37
C PRO A 11 5.29 10.56 2.42
N SER A 12 5.97 10.77 3.55
CA SER A 12 6.05 9.81 4.65
C SER A 12 5.50 10.45 5.94
N PRO A 13 4.35 9.99 6.48
CA PRO A 13 3.49 8.93 5.95
C PRO A 13 2.61 9.41 4.78
N PRO A 14 2.24 8.53 3.84
CA PRO A 14 1.29 8.86 2.79
C PRO A 14 -0.14 8.92 3.33
N LYS A 15 -1.01 9.69 2.66
CA LYS A 15 -2.43 9.85 3.07
C LYS A 15 -3.24 8.55 2.94
N ARG A 16 -2.97 7.77 1.88
CA ARG A 16 -3.57 6.45 1.62
C ARG A 16 -2.76 5.70 0.57
N ILE A 17 -2.83 4.38 0.57
CA ILE A 17 -2.31 3.52 -0.50
C ILE A 17 -3.45 2.84 -1.24
N ILE A 18 -3.33 2.70 -2.56
CA ILE A 18 -4.26 1.93 -3.38
C ILE A 18 -3.50 0.73 -3.94
N ALA A 19 -3.82 -0.47 -3.46
CA ALA A 19 -3.24 -1.73 -3.93
C ALA A 19 -4.05 -2.27 -5.11
N THR A 20 -3.42 -2.29 -6.28
CA THR A 20 -3.98 -2.81 -7.53
C THR A 20 -3.20 -4.05 -8.00
N GLY A 21 -3.78 -4.82 -8.93
CA GLY A 21 -3.18 -6.07 -9.45
C GLY A 21 -3.49 -7.31 -8.62
N GLY A 22 -2.84 -8.44 -8.93
CA GLY A 22 -3.16 -9.74 -8.30
C GLY A 22 -2.81 -9.81 -6.80
N ALA A 23 -1.72 -9.16 -6.39
CA ALA A 23 -1.26 -9.16 -5.01
C ALA A 23 -2.25 -8.49 -4.02
N SER A 24 -3.14 -7.63 -4.53
CA SER A 24 -4.21 -7.04 -3.71
C SER A 24 -5.28 -8.05 -3.28
N ALA A 25 -5.17 -9.32 -3.71
CA ALA A 25 -6.03 -10.42 -3.26
C ALA A 25 -5.63 -10.98 -1.89
N ASN A 26 -4.43 -10.65 -1.44
CA ASN A 26 -3.80 -11.34 -0.33
C ASN A 26 -3.73 -10.40 0.88
N ASP A 27 -4.54 -10.69 1.89
CA ASP A 27 -4.66 -9.88 3.10
C ASP A 27 -3.33 -9.74 3.85
N SER A 28 -2.47 -10.75 3.83
CA SER A 28 -1.14 -10.67 4.46
C SER A 28 -0.24 -9.65 3.78
N ILE A 29 -0.33 -9.52 2.44
CA ILE A 29 0.38 -8.50 1.68
C ILE A 29 -0.18 -7.12 2.00
N LEU A 30 -1.50 -6.97 2.05
CA LEU A 30 -2.15 -5.69 2.39
C LEU A 30 -1.78 -5.23 3.80
N SER A 31 -1.82 -6.15 4.78
CA SER A 31 -1.43 -5.87 6.16
C SER A 31 0.04 -5.47 6.29
N ALA A 32 0.93 -6.13 5.53
CA ALA A 32 2.34 -5.77 5.49
C ALA A 32 2.54 -4.35 4.92
N ILE A 33 1.80 -4.00 3.85
CA ILE A 33 1.84 -2.66 3.25
C ILE A 33 1.32 -1.61 4.24
N ALA A 34 0.24 -1.87 4.97
CA ALA A 34 -0.29 -0.94 5.97
C ALA A 34 0.67 -0.72 7.17
N SER A 35 1.47 -1.74 7.52
CA SER A 35 2.43 -1.71 8.64
C SER A 35 3.78 -1.06 8.27
N ILE A 36 4.29 -1.33 7.06
CA ILE A 36 5.15 -0.38 6.33
C ILE A 36 4.30 0.89 6.12
N PHE A 37 4.69 2.05 5.61
CA PHE A 37 3.78 3.22 5.38
C PHE A 37 2.89 3.81 6.52
N GLY A 38 2.24 3.06 7.41
CA GLY A 38 1.46 3.57 8.54
C GLY A 38 0.15 4.23 8.10
N CYS A 39 -0.49 3.71 7.05
CA CYS A 39 -1.71 4.29 6.50
C CYS A 39 -2.67 3.20 5.99
N ASP A 40 -3.92 3.59 5.78
CA ASP A 40 -4.93 2.71 5.20
C ASP A 40 -4.59 2.29 3.76
N VAL A 41 -4.83 1.02 3.47
CA VAL A 41 -4.63 0.41 2.16
C VAL A 41 -5.99 0.03 1.57
N TYR A 42 -6.30 0.59 0.41
CA TYR A 42 -7.54 0.36 -0.31
C TYR A 42 -7.28 -0.56 -1.49
N THR A 43 -8.19 -1.48 -1.74
CA THR A 43 -8.20 -2.29 -2.96
C THR A 43 -9.37 -1.85 -3.85
N VAL A 44 -9.26 -2.08 -5.16
CA VAL A 44 -10.45 -2.04 -6.00
C VAL A 44 -11.38 -3.18 -5.56
N GLN A 45 -12.66 -2.86 -5.34
CA GLN A 45 -13.66 -3.86 -4.99
C GLN A 45 -13.74 -4.86 -6.14
N ARG A 46 -13.43 -6.13 -5.88
CA ARG A 46 -13.70 -7.21 -6.82
C ARG A 46 -15.15 -7.61 -6.64
N GLN A 47 -15.93 -7.38 -7.69
CA GLN A 47 -17.26 -7.95 -7.89
C GLN A 47 -17.13 -9.47 -8.07
#